data_AF-A0A183FP67-F1
#
_entry.id   AF-A0A183FP67-F1
#
_cell.length_a   1.000
_cell.length_b   1.000
_cell.length_c   1.000
_cell.angle_alpha   90.00
_cell.angle_beta   90.00
_cell.angle_gamma   90.00
#
_symmetry.space_group_name_H-M   'P 1'
#
loop_
_entity.id
_entity.type
_entity.pdbx_description
1 polymer ?
#
loop_
_entity_poly.entity_id
_entity_poly.type
_entity_poly.pdbx_seq_one_letter_code
_entity_poly.pdbx_strand_id
1 'polypeptide(L)'
;LIRKPLVVQSFFGNDGIGDRPDLPPEATSADYTAQEEESAVLALIRLVKENEDVTLVTIGPLTNVAMAYKLDPNFEKNLKKLVVLGGNYFGKKHENCDFTSSEFNFGTDPEAAKIVVEEMNTLITMVPREVHYMRGVEVIYSRDAMAKYNRQYNYCDEIAVAVAINEDLIAKKTIDLRIGIELAGQMTR
;
A
#
# COMPACT_ATOMS: atom_id res chain seq x y z
N LEU A 1 17.29 3.87 -0.41
CA LEU A 1 16.48 3.49 0.77
C LEU A 1 17.26 3.82 2.04
N ILE A 2 16.69 4.60 2.96
CA ILE A 2 17.36 5.06 4.19
C ILE A 2 17.30 3.99 5.30
N ARG A 3 16.35 3.05 5.21
CA ARG A 3 16.20 1.90 6.13
C ARG A 3 16.53 0.58 5.42
N LYS A 4 16.98 -0.42 6.18
CA LYS A 4 17.01 -1.82 5.73
C LYS A 4 15.59 -2.31 5.43
N PRO A 5 15.38 -3.13 4.38
CA PRO A 5 14.07 -3.71 4.09
C PRO A 5 13.49 -4.41 5.32
N LEU A 6 12.22 -4.16 5.61
CA LEU A 6 11.50 -4.92 6.62
C LEU A 6 11.25 -6.32 6.06
N VAL A 7 11.90 -7.33 6.64
CA VAL A 7 11.59 -8.73 6.36
C VAL A 7 10.49 -9.15 7.34
N VAL A 8 9.26 -9.20 6.85
CA VAL A 8 8.15 -9.78 7.62
C VAL A 8 8.36 -11.29 7.67
N GLN A 9 8.06 -11.91 8.82
CA GLN A 9 7.95 -13.37 8.89
C GLN A 9 7.04 -13.89 7.77
N SER A 10 7.28 -15.13 7.32
CA SER A 10 6.60 -15.85 6.22
C SER A 10 5.09 -16.10 6.48
N PHE A 11 4.33 -15.06 6.82
CA PHE A 11 2.91 -15.12 7.19
C PHE A 11 2.06 -15.62 6.03
N PHE A 12 2.43 -15.25 4.79
CA PHE A 12 1.79 -15.70 3.56
C PHE A 12 2.59 -16.82 2.85
N GLY A 13 3.55 -17.44 3.52
CA GLY A 13 4.58 -18.28 2.88
C GLY A 13 5.89 -17.52 2.65
N ASN A 14 6.94 -18.24 2.29
CA ASN A 14 8.25 -17.66 2.00
C ASN A 14 8.26 -16.89 0.67
N ASP A 15 7.45 -17.31 -0.29
CA ASP A 15 7.22 -16.59 -1.56
C ASP A 15 6.16 -15.47 -1.46
N GLY A 16 5.49 -15.35 -0.30
CA GLY A 16 4.42 -14.37 -0.06
C GLY A 16 3.05 -14.74 -0.64
N ILE A 17 2.91 -15.87 -1.32
CA ILE A 17 1.67 -16.29 -2.01
C ILE A 17 1.30 -17.78 -1.81
N GLY A 18 1.96 -18.48 -0.88
CA GLY A 18 1.54 -19.78 -0.36
C GLY A 18 2.50 -20.94 -0.57
N ASP A 19 3.73 -20.69 -1.05
CA ASP A 19 4.79 -21.68 -1.27
C ASP A 19 4.37 -22.83 -2.21
N ARG A 20 3.64 -22.48 -3.28
CA ARG A 20 3.12 -23.42 -4.29
C ARG A 20 3.53 -23.02 -5.71
N PRO A 21 4.85 -23.01 -6.03
CA PRO A 21 5.34 -22.65 -7.36
C PRO A 21 4.89 -23.64 -8.46
N ASP A 22 4.38 -24.81 -8.06
CA ASP A 22 3.88 -25.89 -8.92
C ASP A 22 2.44 -25.68 -9.43
N LEU A 23 1.72 -24.67 -8.93
CA LEU A 23 0.35 -24.39 -9.36
C LEU A 23 0.30 -23.51 -10.60
N PRO A 24 -0.64 -23.72 -11.55
CA PRO A 24 -0.80 -22.83 -12.69
C PRO A 24 -1.19 -21.38 -12.31
N PRO A 25 -0.57 -20.35 -12.91
CA PRO A 25 0.60 -20.43 -13.78
C PRO A 25 1.86 -20.83 -13.00
N GLU A 26 2.54 -21.88 -13.47
CA GLU A 26 3.74 -22.42 -12.79
C GLU A 26 4.85 -21.36 -12.77
N ALA A 27 5.49 -21.19 -11.61
CA ALA A 27 6.62 -20.29 -11.47
C ALA A 27 7.83 -20.86 -12.21
N THR A 28 8.43 -20.04 -13.07
CA THR A 28 9.61 -20.40 -13.85
C THR A 28 10.84 -19.65 -13.35
N SER A 29 12.03 -20.16 -13.65
CA SER A 29 13.29 -19.44 -13.34
C SER A 29 13.33 -18.03 -13.96
N ALA A 30 12.61 -17.80 -15.06
CA ALA A 30 12.53 -16.51 -15.70
C ALA A 30 11.83 -15.46 -14.81
N ASP A 31 10.80 -15.85 -14.05
CA ASP A 31 10.04 -14.93 -13.19
C ASP A 31 10.89 -14.34 -12.06
N TYR A 32 11.91 -15.08 -11.60
CA TYR A 32 12.86 -14.62 -10.57
C TYR A 32 13.99 -13.74 -11.11
N THR A 33 14.21 -13.75 -12.42
CA THR A 33 15.26 -12.97 -13.09
C THR A 33 14.72 -11.90 -14.01
N ALA A 34 13.39 -11.84 -14.20
CA ALA A 34 12.72 -10.86 -15.02
C ALA A 34 13.01 -9.47 -14.45
N GLN A 35 13.83 -8.72 -15.19
CA GLN A 35 14.14 -7.33 -14.90
C GLN A 35 13.91 -6.55 -16.17
N GLU A 36 12.94 -5.65 -16.13
CA GLU A 36 12.82 -4.61 -17.14
C GLU A 36 14.05 -3.69 -17.06
N GLU A 37 14.53 -3.21 -18.21
CA GLU A 37 15.65 -2.26 -18.25
C GLU A 37 15.28 -0.93 -17.57
N GLU A 38 14.01 -0.52 -17.70
CA GLU A 38 13.49 0.68 -17.07
C GLU A 38 13.07 0.40 -15.62
N SER A 39 13.67 1.14 -14.68
CA SER A 39 13.24 1.08 -13.27
C SER A 39 11.78 1.53 -13.11
N ALA A 40 11.06 0.94 -12.16
CA ALA A 40 9.68 1.32 -11.84
C ALA A 40 9.49 2.83 -11.60
N VAL A 41 10.48 3.51 -11.05
CA VAL A 41 10.44 4.96 -10.80
C VAL A 41 10.38 5.75 -12.11
N LEU A 42 11.23 5.40 -13.08
CA LEU A 42 11.25 6.05 -14.39
C LEU A 42 9.99 5.70 -15.19
N ALA A 43 9.55 4.44 -15.12
CA ALA A 43 8.30 4.01 -15.73
C ALA A 43 7.10 4.79 -15.20
N LEU A 44 7.01 5.02 -13.88
CA LEU A 44 5.95 5.84 -13.28
C LEU A 44 5.95 7.26 -13.87
N ILE A 45 7.11 7.92 -13.93
CA ILE A 45 7.23 9.28 -14.49
C ILE A 45 6.81 9.32 -15.95
N ARG A 46 7.25 8.34 -16.75
CA ARG A 46 6.93 8.25 -18.17
C ARG A 46 5.44 7.98 -18.38
N LEU A 47 4.87 6.99 -17.71
CA LEU A 47 3.48 6.58 -17.91
C LEU A 47 2.50 7.68 -17.53
N VAL A 48 2.74 8.44 -16.45
CA VAL A 48 1.86 9.58 -16.12
C VAL A 48 1.98 10.73 -17.11
N LYS A 49 3.12 10.88 -17.81
CA LYS A 49 3.28 11.91 -18.86
C LYS A 49 2.62 11.49 -20.18
N GLU A 50 2.66 10.21 -20.50
CA GLU A 50 2.15 9.66 -21.76
C GLU A 50 0.64 9.43 -21.75
N ASN A 51 0.01 9.42 -20.57
CA ASN A 51 -1.41 9.14 -20.40
C ASN A 51 -2.08 10.28 -19.62
N GLU A 52 -3.25 10.70 -20.09
CA GLU A 52 -4.11 11.61 -19.34
C GLU A 52 -4.95 10.85 -18.30
N ASP A 53 -5.44 11.56 -17.29
CA ASP A 53 -6.37 11.04 -16.29
C ASP A 53 -5.89 9.84 -15.45
N VAL A 54 -4.57 9.68 -15.27
CA VAL A 54 -3.99 8.56 -14.54
C VAL A 54 -4.36 8.60 -13.05
N THR A 55 -5.00 7.53 -12.58
CA THR A 55 -5.17 7.25 -11.15
C THR A 55 -4.10 6.25 -10.71
N LEU A 56 -3.21 6.68 -9.81
CA LEU A 56 -2.19 5.81 -9.24
C LEU A 56 -2.72 5.14 -7.97
N VAL A 57 -2.55 3.83 -7.85
CA VAL A 57 -2.96 3.06 -6.67
C VAL A 57 -1.73 2.44 -6.03
N THR A 58 -1.54 2.64 -4.73
CA THR A 58 -0.42 2.08 -3.98
C THR A 58 -0.92 1.14 -2.91
N ILE A 59 -0.57 -0.14 -3.05
CA ILE A 59 -0.90 -1.22 -2.09
C ILE A 59 0.34 -1.71 -1.31
N GLY A 60 1.49 -1.07 -1.52
CA GLY A 60 2.74 -1.32 -0.81
C GLY A 60 3.39 -0.03 -0.30
N PRO A 61 4.64 -0.11 0.22
CA PRO A 61 5.39 1.06 0.66
C PRO A 61 5.54 2.12 -0.44
N LEU A 62 5.53 3.39 -0.05
CA LEU A 62 5.48 4.53 -0.97
C LEU A 62 6.81 4.91 -1.63
N THR A 63 7.86 4.09 -1.47
CA THR A 63 9.22 4.40 -1.92
C THR A 63 9.28 4.81 -3.40
N ASN A 64 8.64 4.05 -4.29
CA ASN A 64 8.68 4.34 -5.73
C ASN A 64 8.01 5.68 -6.07
N VAL A 65 6.90 6.00 -5.39
CA VAL A 65 6.17 7.26 -5.59
C VAL A 65 6.98 8.44 -5.07
N ALA A 66 7.54 8.32 -3.86
CA ALA A 66 8.40 9.35 -3.29
C ALA A 66 9.63 9.61 -4.18
N MET A 67 10.29 8.56 -4.68
CA MET A 67 11.42 8.70 -5.60
C MET A 67 11.00 9.33 -6.93
N ALA A 68 9.85 8.96 -7.49
CA ALA A 68 9.34 9.55 -8.74
C ALA A 68 9.10 11.05 -8.59
N TYR A 69 8.43 11.46 -7.50
CA TYR A 69 8.20 12.86 -7.19
C TYR A 69 9.50 13.64 -6.96
N LYS A 70 10.48 13.07 -6.25
CA LYS A 70 11.77 13.73 -6.00
C LYS A 70 12.61 13.87 -7.27
N LEU A 71 12.51 12.93 -8.21
CA LEU A 71 13.20 13.02 -9.51
C LEU A 71 12.51 13.99 -10.47
N ASP A 72 11.18 14.04 -10.47
CA ASP A 72 10.40 14.97 -11.26
C ASP A 72 9.21 15.53 -10.45
N PRO A 73 9.32 16.75 -9.89
CA PRO A 73 8.22 17.35 -9.13
C PRO A 73 6.95 17.61 -9.95
N ASN A 74 7.00 17.60 -11.30
CA ASN A 74 5.78 17.69 -12.11
C ASN A 74 5.03 16.35 -12.18
N PHE A 75 5.61 15.25 -11.71
CA PHE A 75 4.96 13.95 -11.59
C PHE A 75 3.57 14.05 -10.95
N GLU A 76 3.44 14.81 -9.86
CA GLU A 76 2.18 14.97 -9.13
C GLU A 76 1.07 15.62 -9.94
N LYS A 77 1.43 16.51 -10.89
CA LYS A 77 0.48 17.30 -11.69
C LYS A 77 -0.17 16.48 -12.79
N ASN A 78 0.51 15.40 -13.18
CA ASN A 78 0.03 14.48 -14.20
C ASN A 78 -0.88 13.38 -13.61
N LEU A 79 -0.96 13.29 -12.28
CA LEU A 79 -1.89 12.41 -11.61
C LEU A 79 -3.26 13.09 -11.50
N LYS A 80 -4.30 12.40 -11.96
CA LYS A 80 -5.69 12.75 -11.63
C LYS A 80 -5.95 12.57 -10.15
N LYS A 81 -5.46 11.45 -9.61
CA LYS A 81 -5.69 11.04 -8.23
C LYS A 81 -4.65 10.02 -7.79
N LEU A 82 -4.31 10.04 -6.50
CA LEU A 82 -3.54 9.01 -5.82
C LEU A 82 -4.42 8.30 -4.78
N VAL A 83 -4.53 6.98 -4.86
CA VAL A 83 -5.23 6.14 -3.88
C VAL A 83 -4.19 5.35 -3.09
N VAL A 84 -4.13 5.56 -1.78
CA VAL A 84 -3.10 4.99 -0.91
C VAL A 84 -3.73 4.03 0.08
N LEU A 85 -3.38 2.74 -0.02
CA LEU A 85 -3.57 1.81 1.09
C LEU A 85 -2.46 2.04 2.12
N GLY A 86 -2.83 2.64 3.25
CA GLY A 86 -1.91 2.75 4.36
C GLY A 86 -2.25 3.86 5.32
N GLY A 87 -1.39 3.98 6.32
CA GLY A 87 -1.55 4.94 7.41
C GLY A 87 -2.70 4.56 8.37
N ASN A 88 -2.87 5.41 9.36
CA ASN A 88 -3.91 5.30 10.37
C ASN A 88 -4.24 6.69 10.91
N TYR A 89 -5.39 6.83 11.57
CA TYR A 89 -5.82 8.10 12.15
C TYR A 89 -6.20 8.01 13.63
N PHE A 90 -6.26 6.81 14.22
CA PHE A 90 -6.40 6.60 15.66
C PHE A 90 -5.12 6.14 16.35
N GLY A 91 -4.04 5.83 15.63
CA GLY A 91 -2.76 5.42 16.23
C GLY A 91 -2.80 4.09 16.99
N LYS A 92 -3.74 3.20 16.67
CA LYS A 92 -3.89 1.91 17.35
C LYS A 92 -2.80 0.92 16.94
N LYS A 93 -2.22 0.23 17.93
CA LYS A 93 -1.24 -0.84 17.73
C LYS A 93 -1.70 -1.88 16.70
N HIS A 94 -0.76 -2.32 15.86
CA HIS A 94 -0.95 -3.44 14.97
C HIS A 94 -0.55 -4.74 15.68
N GLU A 95 -1.51 -5.64 15.89
CA GLU A 95 -1.30 -6.85 16.72
C GLU A 95 -0.30 -7.85 16.10
N ASN A 96 -0.08 -7.76 14.78
CA ASN A 96 0.70 -8.74 14.01
C ASN A 96 1.97 -8.15 13.38
N CYS A 97 2.47 -7.00 13.85
CA CYS A 97 3.77 -6.50 13.42
C CYS A 97 4.50 -5.81 14.57
N ASP A 98 5.81 -5.65 14.41
CA ASP A 98 6.67 -5.01 15.41
C ASP A 98 6.39 -3.50 15.54
N PHE A 99 5.53 -2.93 14.69
CA PHE A 99 5.14 -1.52 14.78
C PHE A 99 4.13 -1.30 15.92
N THR A 100 4.46 -0.33 16.77
CA THR A 100 3.69 -0.03 17.97
C THR A 100 2.50 0.88 17.70
N SER A 101 2.59 1.79 16.73
CA SER A 101 1.45 2.60 16.28
C SER A 101 1.44 2.90 14.78
N SER A 102 2.39 2.38 14.00
CA SER A 102 2.41 2.55 12.55
C SER A 102 1.58 1.48 11.84
N GLU A 103 0.98 1.87 10.72
CA GLU A 103 0.46 0.93 9.73
C GLU A 103 1.62 0.28 8.94
N PHE A 104 1.40 -0.88 8.34
CA PHE A 104 2.43 -1.71 7.71
C PHE A 104 3.19 -1.01 6.56
N ASN A 105 2.48 -0.45 5.57
CA ASN A 105 3.11 0.21 4.42
C ASN A 105 3.85 1.48 4.84
N PHE A 106 3.23 2.30 5.69
CA PHE A 106 3.84 3.54 6.19
C PHE A 106 5.03 3.26 7.11
N GLY A 107 4.93 2.23 7.96
CA GLY A 107 6.01 1.87 8.90
C GLY A 107 7.20 1.23 8.21
N THR A 108 7.00 0.68 7.00
CA THR A 108 8.07 0.11 6.19
C THR A 108 8.99 1.19 5.63
N ASP A 109 8.42 2.28 5.09
CA ASP A 109 9.16 3.44 4.59
C ASP A 109 8.48 4.76 5.01
N PRO A 110 8.69 5.21 6.26
CA PRO A 110 8.00 6.39 6.78
C PRO A 110 8.54 7.68 6.16
N GLU A 111 9.80 7.72 5.71
CA GLU A 111 10.34 8.83 4.91
C GLU A 111 9.57 9.01 3.60
N ALA A 112 9.36 7.92 2.86
CA ALA A 112 8.59 7.98 1.62
C ALA A 112 7.14 8.41 1.88
N ALA A 113 6.51 7.89 2.94
CA ALA A 113 5.18 8.33 3.35
C ALA A 113 5.13 9.83 3.65
N LYS A 114 6.13 10.36 4.37
CA LYS A 114 6.21 11.80 4.66
C LYS A 114 6.32 12.63 3.39
N ILE A 115 7.18 12.23 2.45
CA ILE A 115 7.35 12.93 1.17
C ILE A 115 6.01 12.98 0.42
N VAL A 116 5.36 11.82 0.25
CA VAL A 116 4.11 11.74 -0.53
C VAL A 116 2.98 12.50 0.14
N VAL A 117 2.83 12.41 1.46
CA VAL A 117 1.69 12.98 2.17
C VAL A 117 1.85 14.47 2.44
N GLU A 118 3.06 14.94 2.76
CA GLU A 118 3.28 16.32 3.20
C GLU A 118 3.84 17.23 2.11
N GLU A 119 4.54 16.69 1.10
CA GLU A 119 5.18 17.50 0.07
C GLU A 119 4.45 17.49 -1.28
N MET A 120 3.70 16.43 -1.59
CA MET A 120 2.95 16.39 -2.85
C MET A 120 1.66 17.18 -2.74
N ASN A 121 1.30 17.86 -3.84
CA ASN A 121 0.07 18.61 -3.99
C ASN A 121 -0.84 17.97 -5.06
N THR A 122 -1.28 16.74 -4.78
CA THR A 122 -2.24 15.99 -5.59
C THR A 122 -3.44 15.56 -4.73
N LEU A 123 -4.55 15.16 -5.37
CA LEU A 123 -5.69 14.61 -4.64
C LEU A 123 -5.34 13.21 -4.13
N ILE A 124 -5.22 13.05 -2.81
CA ILE A 124 -4.92 11.78 -2.16
C ILE A 124 -6.15 11.25 -1.43
N THR A 125 -6.63 10.05 -1.82
CA THR A 125 -7.57 9.27 -1.02
C THR A 125 -6.81 8.19 -0.25
N MET A 126 -6.87 8.27 1.08
CA MET A 126 -6.30 7.27 1.96
C MET A 126 -7.33 6.17 2.26
N VAL A 127 -6.91 4.91 2.20
CA VAL A 127 -7.63 3.75 2.75
C VAL A 127 -6.89 3.31 4.02
N PRO A 128 -7.23 3.89 5.19
CA PRO A 128 -6.47 3.66 6.41
C PRO A 128 -6.82 2.33 7.04
N ARG A 129 -5.93 1.84 7.91
CA ARG A 129 -6.08 0.57 8.64
C ARG A 129 -7.45 0.42 9.33
N GLU A 130 -7.96 1.51 9.90
CA GLU A 130 -9.23 1.53 10.63
C GLU A 130 -10.43 1.04 9.81
N VAL A 131 -10.40 1.17 8.47
CA VAL A 131 -11.46 0.64 7.59
C VAL A 131 -11.62 -0.87 7.77
N HIS A 132 -10.51 -1.58 7.96
CA HIS A 132 -10.45 -3.03 8.10
C HIS A 132 -10.64 -3.49 9.55
N TYR A 133 -10.26 -2.65 10.51
CA TYR A 133 -10.35 -2.98 11.95
C TYR A 133 -11.74 -2.71 12.55
N MET A 134 -12.40 -1.61 12.16
CA MET A 134 -13.65 -1.18 12.79
C MET A 134 -14.90 -1.87 12.23
N ARG A 135 -14.80 -2.40 11.03
CA ARG A 135 -15.86 -3.20 10.40
C ARG A 135 -15.30 -4.60 10.25
N GLY A 136 -15.41 -5.40 11.30
CA GLY A 136 -15.26 -6.85 11.16
C GLY A 136 -16.33 -7.31 10.18
N VAL A 137 -15.96 -7.38 8.91
CA VAL A 137 -16.89 -7.82 7.87
C VAL A 137 -17.10 -9.31 8.10
N GLU A 138 -18.35 -9.72 8.30
CA GLU A 138 -18.77 -11.08 7.96
C GLU A 138 -18.61 -11.22 6.44
N VAL A 139 -17.39 -11.54 5.97
CA VAL A 139 -17.14 -11.75 4.55
C VAL A 139 -17.58 -13.17 4.22
N ILE A 140 -18.71 -13.30 3.52
CA ILE A 140 -19.30 -14.59 3.10
C ILE A 140 -18.39 -15.37 2.12
N TYR A 141 -17.31 -14.75 1.64
CA TYR A 141 -16.32 -15.35 0.72
C TYR A 141 -14.89 -15.22 1.28
N SER A 142 -14.59 -15.94 2.35
CA SER A 142 -13.22 -16.00 2.90
C SER A 142 -12.40 -17.14 2.29
N ARG A 143 -11.07 -16.96 2.19
CA ARG A 143 -10.15 -18.05 1.85
C ARG A 143 -10.10 -19.07 3.01
N ASP A 144 -10.28 -20.35 2.72
CA ASP A 144 -10.38 -21.45 3.71
C ASP A 144 -9.19 -21.55 4.70
N ALA A 145 -8.03 -20.99 4.35
CA ALA A 145 -6.76 -21.13 5.09
C ALA A 145 -6.80 -20.67 6.55
N MET A 146 -7.64 -19.67 6.90
CA MET A 146 -7.73 -19.12 8.26
C MET A 146 -8.91 -19.66 9.08
N ALA A 147 -9.78 -20.49 8.48
CA ALA A 147 -10.89 -21.14 9.17
C ALA A 147 -10.43 -21.94 10.42
N LYS A 148 -9.19 -22.48 10.38
CA LYS A 148 -8.56 -23.19 11.51
C LYS A 148 -8.35 -22.34 12.77
N TYR A 149 -8.30 -21.01 12.64
CA TYR A 149 -8.16 -20.07 13.76
C TYR A 149 -9.48 -19.36 14.09
N ASN A 150 -10.60 -19.86 13.57
CA ASN A 150 -11.93 -19.27 13.75
C ASN A 150 -11.99 -17.78 13.34
N ARG A 151 -11.15 -17.39 12.36
CA ARG A 151 -11.08 -16.04 11.77
C ARG A 151 -11.12 -16.16 10.25
N GLN A 152 -11.73 -15.19 9.59
CA GLN A 152 -11.74 -15.07 8.13
C GLN A 152 -10.54 -14.22 7.68
N TYR A 153 -9.90 -14.59 6.56
CA TYR A 153 -8.93 -13.70 5.91
C TYR A 153 -9.71 -12.69 5.06
N ASN A 154 -9.82 -11.46 5.57
CA ASN A 154 -10.62 -10.39 4.97
C ASN A 154 -9.85 -9.67 3.86
N TYR A 155 -10.60 -9.02 2.95
CA TYR A 155 -10.05 -8.12 1.95
C TYR A 155 -9.32 -6.93 2.59
N CYS A 156 -8.23 -6.50 1.97
CA CYS A 156 -7.40 -5.37 2.36
C CYS A 156 -7.07 -4.54 1.12
N ASP A 157 -6.06 -4.95 0.36
CA ASP A 157 -5.58 -4.28 -0.86
C ASP A 157 -6.68 -4.14 -1.92
N GLU A 158 -7.59 -5.12 -1.97
CA GLU A 158 -8.74 -5.12 -2.87
C GLU A 158 -9.65 -3.91 -2.64
N ILE A 159 -9.74 -3.40 -1.41
CA ILE A 159 -10.55 -2.23 -1.09
C ILE A 159 -9.94 -0.96 -1.71
N ALA A 160 -8.62 -0.81 -1.68
CA ALA A 160 -7.95 0.34 -2.30
C ALA A 160 -8.11 0.33 -3.83
N VAL A 161 -7.99 -0.85 -4.45
CA VAL A 161 -8.27 -1.01 -5.89
C VAL A 161 -9.74 -0.70 -6.20
N ALA A 162 -10.68 -1.20 -5.38
CA ALA A 162 -12.10 -0.93 -5.57
C ALA A 162 -12.43 0.57 -5.43
N VAL A 163 -11.83 1.27 -4.47
CA VAL A 163 -11.96 2.73 -4.30
C VAL A 163 -11.40 3.48 -5.52
N ALA A 164 -10.30 3.00 -6.12
CA ALA A 164 -9.75 3.60 -7.33
C ALA A 164 -10.67 3.43 -8.55
N ILE A 165 -11.39 2.30 -8.64
CA ILE A 165 -12.34 2.03 -9.72
C ILE A 165 -13.63 2.85 -9.54
N ASN A 166 -14.21 2.86 -8.34
CA ASN A 166 -15.46 3.57 -8.06
C ASN A 166 -15.54 3.98 -6.58
N GLU A 167 -15.00 5.15 -6.26
CA GLU A 167 -14.99 5.67 -4.89
C GLU A 167 -16.40 5.87 -4.34
N ASP A 168 -17.33 6.46 -5.10
CA ASP A 168 -18.68 6.79 -4.62
C ASP A 168 -19.47 5.54 -4.21
N LEU A 169 -19.27 4.41 -4.90
CA LEU A 169 -19.92 3.16 -4.57
C LEU A 169 -19.30 2.48 -3.34
N ILE A 170 -17.98 2.58 -3.18
CA ILE A 170 -17.22 1.82 -2.18
C ILE A 170 -17.07 2.61 -0.87
N ALA A 171 -16.73 3.89 -0.95
CA ALA A 171 -16.47 4.78 0.17
C ALA A 171 -17.78 5.33 0.77
N LYS A 172 -18.48 4.49 1.53
CA LYS A 172 -19.75 4.84 2.20
C LYS A 172 -19.66 6.05 3.15
N LYS A 173 -18.47 6.40 3.61
CA LYS A 173 -18.19 7.58 4.44
C LYS A 173 -16.74 8.00 4.23
N THR A 174 -16.53 9.29 3.96
CA THR A 174 -15.22 9.93 3.88
C THR A 174 -15.10 11.01 4.94
N ILE A 175 -13.86 11.36 5.30
CA ILE A 175 -13.53 12.45 6.22
C ILE A 175 -12.27 13.12 5.68
N ASP A 176 -12.30 14.43 5.51
CA ASP A 176 -11.13 15.21 5.12
C ASP A 176 -10.32 15.55 6.36
N LEU A 177 -9.05 15.17 6.36
CA LEU A 177 -8.13 15.38 7.47
C LEU A 177 -6.83 15.99 6.97
N ARG A 178 -6.28 16.91 7.76
CA ARG A 178 -4.88 17.30 7.61
C ARG A 178 -4.03 16.31 8.40
N ILE A 179 -3.16 15.61 7.71
CA ILE A 179 -2.31 14.57 8.28
C ILE A 179 -0.84 14.99 8.25
N GLY A 180 -0.06 14.40 9.15
CA GLY A 180 1.39 14.53 9.21
C GLY A 180 2.01 13.20 9.61
N ILE A 181 3.26 12.99 9.22
CA ILE A 181 4.02 11.76 9.43
C ILE A 181 5.11 12.01 10.46
N GLU A 182 5.03 11.25 11.55
CA GLU A 182 6.00 11.22 12.64
C GLU A 182 7.21 10.36 12.24
N LEU A 183 8.43 10.88 12.42
CA LEU A 183 9.67 10.18 12.03
C LEU A 183 10.66 9.99 13.18
N ALA A 184 10.53 10.76 14.27
CA ALA A 184 11.49 10.84 15.36
C ALA A 184 11.08 10.00 16.57
N GLY A 185 9.79 9.74 16.75
CA GLY A 185 9.28 9.00 17.90
C GLY A 185 9.74 7.54 17.93
N GLN A 186 10.31 7.11 19.06
CA GLN A 186 10.81 5.73 19.23
C GLN A 186 9.72 4.65 19.06
N MET A 187 8.48 4.99 19.44
CA MET A 187 7.31 4.09 19.43
C MET A 187 6.25 4.52 18.41
N THR A 188 6.50 5.59 17.66
CA THR A 188 5.48 6.22 16.80
C THR A 188 5.97 6.58 15.41
N ARG A 189 7.22 6.22 15.10
CA ARG A 189 7.77 6.26 13.75
C ARG A 189 7.13 5.22 12.85
#